data_AF-A0A958FLR8-F1
#
_entry.id   AF-A0A958FLR8-F1
#
_cell.length_a   1.000
_cell.length_b   1.000
_cell.length_c   1.000
_cell.angle_alpha   90.00
_cell.angle_beta   90.00
_cell.angle_gamma   90.00
#
_symmetry.space_group_name_H-M   'P 1'
#
loop_
_entity.id
_entity.type
_entity.pdbx_description
1 polymer ?
#
loop_
_entity_poly.entity_id
_entity_poly.type
_entity_poly.pdbx_seq_one_letter_code
_entity_poly.pdbx_strand_id
1 'polypeptide(L)'
;MEKDLAKVERFEDLICWQKARVLVREIYSLTRHDHFSRDFRLRDQLRSAAVSVMSNIAEGFARFHKRDFIRFLDIAQSSAAEVSSLL
;
A
#
# COMPACT_ATOMS: atom_id res chain seq x y z
N MET A 1 -28.92 5.92 -2.23
CA MET A 1 -28.18 6.61 -3.31
C MET A 1 -27.03 5.71 -3.69
N GLU A 2 -27.24 4.90 -4.73
CA GLU A 2 -26.23 4.03 -5.30
C GLU A 2 -25.12 4.94 -5.82
N LYS A 3 -23.93 4.90 -5.20
CA LYS A 3 -22.79 5.62 -5.76
C LYS A 3 -22.51 4.95 -7.09
N ASP A 4 -22.76 5.65 -8.19
CA ASP A 4 -22.19 5.29 -9.49
C ASP A 4 -20.71 4.98 -9.25
N LEU A 5 -20.36 3.70 -9.30
CA LEU A 5 -18.98 3.26 -9.22
C LEU A 5 -18.35 3.77 -10.51
N ALA A 6 -17.68 4.92 -10.40
CA ALA A 6 -16.90 5.48 -11.47
C ALA A 6 -16.09 4.35 -12.13
N LYS A 7 -16.21 4.25 -13.45
CA LYS A 7 -15.52 3.22 -14.22
C LYS A 7 -14.03 3.30 -13.90
N VAL A 8 -13.49 2.21 -13.35
CA VAL A 8 -12.05 2.11 -13.03
C VAL A 8 -11.33 1.79 -14.34
N GLU A 9 -10.51 2.71 -14.82
CA GLU A 9 -9.71 2.54 -16.04
C GLU A 9 -8.22 2.40 -15.74
N ARG A 10 -7.77 2.94 -14.60
CA ARG A 10 -6.40 2.87 -14.12
C ARG A 10 -6.36 2.52 -12.63
N PHE A 11 -5.22 2.02 -12.15
CA PHE A 11 -5.10 1.66 -10.73
C PHE A 11 -5.22 2.88 -9.82
N GLU A 12 -4.90 4.08 -10.31
CA GLU A 12 -5.05 5.33 -9.55
C GLU A 12 -6.51 5.69 -9.26
N ASP A 13 -7.46 5.13 -10.00
CA ASP A 13 -8.89 5.30 -9.75
C ASP A 13 -9.35 4.43 -8.55
N LEU A 14 -8.55 3.45 -8.14
CA LEU A 14 -8.84 2.61 -6.98
C LEU A 14 -8.63 3.37 -5.67
N ILE A 15 -9.68 3.46 -4.86
CA ILE A 15 -9.62 4.08 -3.52
C ILE A 15 -8.57 3.39 -2.63
N CYS A 16 -8.43 2.06 -2.73
CA CYS A 16 -7.41 1.34 -1.97
C CYS A 16 -5.98 1.75 -2.36
N TRP A 17 -5.71 1.99 -3.64
CA TRP A 17 -4.42 2.49 -4.09
C TRP A 17 -4.17 3.92 -3.63
N GLN A 18 -5.18 4.80 -3.72
CA GLN A 18 -5.08 6.19 -3.22
C GLN A 18 -4.76 6.23 -1.73
N LYS A 19 -5.40 5.37 -0.94
CA LYS A 19 -5.11 5.20 0.50
C LYS A 19 -3.70 4.65 0.73
N ALA A 20 -3.26 3.66 -0.05
CA ALA A 20 -1.90 3.14 0.05
C ALA A 20 -0.84 4.21 -0.28
N ARG A 21 -1.11 5.10 -1.24
CA ARG A 21 -0.23 6.24 -1.54
C ARG A 21 -0.11 7.23 -0.38
N VAL A 22 -1.22 7.49 0.32
CA VAL A 22 -1.22 8.31 1.54
C VAL A 22 -0.41 7.63 2.64
N LEU A 23 -0.62 6.32 2.87
CA LEU A 23 0.14 5.52 3.83
C LEU A 23 1.66 5.61 3.57
N VAL A 24 2.10 5.43 2.32
CA VAL A 24 3.52 5.56 1.95
C VAL A 24 4.04 6.94 2.37
N ARG A 25 3.34 8.02 2.03
CA ARG A 25 3.77 9.38 2.40
C ARG A 25 3.89 9.54 3.92
N GLU A 26 2.91 9.04 4.67
CA GLU A 26 2.89 9.12 6.13
C GLU A 26 4.04 8.35 6.77
N ILE A 27 4.29 7.11 6.31
CA ILE A 27 5.42 6.31 6.79
C ILE A 27 6.75 6.97 6.47
N TYR A 28 6.94 7.52 5.28
CA TYR A 28 8.15 8.28 4.95
C TYR A 28 8.30 9.56 5.78
N SER A 29 7.21 10.21 6.18
CA SER A 29 7.25 11.36 7.08
C SER A 29 7.63 10.93 8.50
N LEU A 30 6.94 9.93 9.05
CA LEU A 30 7.17 9.39 10.38
C LEU A 30 8.64 8.93 10.56
N THR A 31 9.12 8.16 9.60
CA THR A 31 10.46 7.56 9.63
C THR A 31 11.61 8.54 9.37
N ARG A 32 11.33 9.82 9.11
CA ARG A 32 12.35 10.90 9.05
C ARG A 32 12.63 11.54 10.41
N HIS A 33 11.75 11.38 11.39
CA HIS A 33 11.94 11.95 12.73
C HIS A 33 12.99 11.17 13.55
N ASP A 34 13.64 11.86 14.50
CA ASP A 34 14.86 11.41 15.18
C ASP A 34 14.75 10.06 15.92
N HIS A 35 13.56 9.67 16.37
CA HIS A 35 13.35 8.39 17.04
C HIS A 35 13.46 7.20 16.07
N PHE A 36 13.00 7.35 14.83
CA PHE A 36 13.11 6.30 13.79
C PHE A 36 14.36 6.41 12.95
N SER A 37 15.00 7.59 12.89
CA SER A 37 16.15 7.81 12.01
C SER A 37 17.36 6.94 12.38
N ARG A 38 17.46 6.53 13.66
CA ARG A 38 18.56 5.73 14.22
C ARG A 38 18.30 4.22 14.22
N ASP A 39 17.04 3.78 14.14
CA ASP A 39 16.69 2.36 13.99
C ASP A 39 16.51 2.03 12.50
N PHE A 40 17.64 1.85 11.81
CA PHE A 40 17.68 1.59 10.37
C PHE A 40 16.84 0.38 9.97
N ARG A 41 16.82 -0.68 10.79
CA ARG A 41 16.10 -1.91 10.48
C ARG A 41 14.59 -1.69 10.51
N LEU A 42 14.07 -1.14 11.61
CA LEU A 42 12.64 -0.86 11.75
C LEU A 42 12.17 0.14 10.68
N ARG A 43 12.96 1.19 10.48
CA ARG A 43 12.70 2.24 9.49
C ARG A 43 12.57 1.68 8.08
N ASP A 44 13.51 0.84 7.68
CA ASP A 44 13.54 0.29 6.32
C ASP A 44 12.47 -0.78 6.14
N GLN A 45 12.14 -1.55 7.18
CA GLN A 45 11.02 -2.50 7.16
C GLN A 45 9.67 -1.78 6.99
N LEU A 46 9.41 -0.74 7.78
CA LEU A 46 8.19 0.08 7.68
C LEU A 46 8.03 0.68 6.28
N ARG A 47 9.09 1.28 5.74
CA ARG A 47 9.09 1.88 4.39
C ARG A 47 8.82 0.82 3.31
N SER A 48 9.50 -0.32 3.40
CA SER A 48 9.37 -1.39 2.42
C SER A 48 7.96 -2.00 2.44
N ALA A 49 7.42 -2.27 3.63
CA ALA A 49 6.06 -2.78 3.79
C ALA A 49 5.02 -1.79 3.25
N ALA A 50 5.14 -0.50 3.57
CA ALA A 50 4.22 0.53 3.06
C ALA A 50 4.24 0.65 1.53
N VAL A 51 5.44 0.66 0.91
CA VAL A 51 5.59 0.68 -0.55
C VAL A 51 4.98 -0.58 -1.17
N SER A 52 5.19 -1.75 -0.55
CA SER A 52 4.63 -3.03 -0.99
C SER A 52 3.10 -3.01 -1.07
N VAL A 53 2.40 -2.36 -0.13
CA VAL A 53 0.94 -2.19 -0.21
C VAL A 53 0.54 -1.52 -1.52
N MET A 54 1.15 -0.38 -1.83
CA MET A 54 0.82 0.42 -3.01
C MET A 54 1.23 -0.28 -4.31
N SER A 55 2.42 -0.88 -4.36
CA SER A 55 2.94 -1.54 -5.56
C SER A 55 2.16 -2.80 -5.91
N ASN A 56 1.79 -3.63 -4.92
CA ASN A 56 1.02 -4.84 -5.18
C ASN A 56 -0.40 -4.52 -5.68
N ILE A 57 -1.04 -3.45 -5.22
CA ILE A 57 -2.34 -3.03 -5.77
C ILE A 57 -2.20 -2.67 -7.26
N ALA A 58 -1.18 -1.88 -7.61
CA ALA A 58 -0.93 -1.48 -9.01
C ALA A 58 -0.54 -2.66 -9.90
N GLU A 59 0.34 -3.54 -9.41
CA GLU A 59 0.79 -4.73 -10.13
C GLU A 59 -0.38 -5.71 -10.33
N GLY A 60 -1.21 -5.92 -9.31
CA GLY A 60 -2.41 -6.72 -9.38
C GLY A 60 -3.42 -6.19 -10.39
N PHE A 61 -3.62 -4.87 -10.43
CA PHE A 61 -4.50 -4.22 -11.41
C PHE A 61 -4.03 -4.44 -12.85
N ALA A 62 -2.71 -4.51 -13.08
CA ALA A 62 -2.13 -4.78 -14.40
C ALA A 62 -2.25 -6.25 -14.83
N ARG A 63 -2.76 -7.16 -13.98
CA ARG A 63 -2.92 -8.57 -14.32
C ARG A 63 -4.14 -8.81 -15.21
N PHE A 64 -4.01 -9.75 -16.14
CA PHE A 64 -5.08 -10.09 -17.07
C PHE A 64 -6.25 -10.84 -16.40
N HIS A 65 -5.95 -11.71 -15.43
CA HIS A 65 -6.97 -12.51 -14.76
C HIS A 65 -7.36 -11.95 -13.39
N LYS A 66 -8.66 -11.97 -13.09
CA LYS A 66 -9.21 -11.55 -11.79
C LYS A 66 -8.59 -12.30 -10.61
N ARG A 67 -8.27 -13.58 -10.77
CA ARG A 67 -7.63 -14.40 -9.70
C ARG A 67 -6.25 -13.87 -9.34
N ASP A 68 -5.47 -13.43 -10.32
CA ASP A 68 -4.17 -12.84 -10.07
C ASP A 68 -4.33 -11.51 -9.36
N PHE A 69 -5.27 -10.65 -9.78
CA PHE A 69 -5.54 -9.40 -9.08
C PHE A 69 -5.87 -9.64 -7.60
N ILE A 70 -6.75 -10.60 -7.29
CA ILE A 70 -7.08 -10.96 -5.90
C ILE A 70 -5.84 -11.37 -5.11
N ARG A 71 -4.99 -12.24 -5.68
CA ARG A 71 -3.74 -12.66 -5.02
C ARG A 71 -2.84 -11.48 -4.67
N PHE A 72 -2.72 -10.50 -5.57
CA PHE A 72 -1.95 -9.28 -5.31
C PHE A 72 -2.58 -8.40 -4.22
N LEU A 73 -3.92 -8.36 -4.14
CA LEU A 73 -4.61 -7.68 -3.04
C LEU A 73 -4.36 -8.37 -1.68
N ASP A 74 -4.29 -9.71 -1.64
CA ASP A 74 -3.95 -10.46 -0.42
C ASP A 74 -2.53 -10.14 0.06
N ILE A 75 -1.58 -9.99 -0.87
CA ILE A 75 -0.21 -9.57 -0.56
C ILE A 75 -0.20 -8.13 -0.04
N ALA A 76 -0.92 -7.21 -0.71
CA ALA A 76 -1.03 -5.83 -0.25
C ALA A 76 -1.64 -5.73 1.16
N GLN A 77 -2.66 -6.53 1.45
CA GLN A 77 -3.26 -6.62 2.79
C GLN A 77 -2.27 -7.13 3.84
N SER A 78 -1.48 -8.16 3.48
CA SER A 78 -0.44 -8.71 4.37
C SER A 78 0.64 -7.66 4.69
N SER A 79 1.10 -6.89 3.69
CA SER A 79 2.03 -5.78 3.92
C SER A 79 1.42 -4.65 4.74
N ALA A 80 0.12 -4.38 4.63
CA ALA A 80 -0.55 -3.39 5.48
C ALA A 80 -0.63 -3.86 6.94
N ALA A 81 -0.89 -5.15 7.17
CA ALA A 81 -0.86 -5.75 8.50
C ALA A 81 0.55 -5.68 9.12
N GLU A 82 1.59 -5.88 8.33
CA GLU A 82 2.97 -5.70 8.77
C GLU A 82 3.27 -4.27 9.21
N VAL A 83 2.87 -3.25 8.44
CA VAL A 83 3.00 -1.85 8.87
C VAL A 83 2.30 -1.63 10.21
N SER A 84 1.07 -2.15 10.38
CA SER A 84 0.33 -2.04 11.63
C SER A 84 0.97 -2.80 12.79
N SER A 85 1.75 -3.85 12.53
CA SER A 85 2.45 -4.64 13.56
C SER A 85 3.75 -3.98 14.03
N LEU A 86 4.31 -3.07 13.24
CA LEU A 86 5.61 -2.42 13.48
C LEU A 86 5.48 -0.99 14.06
N LEU A 87 4.25 -0.47 14.13
CA LEU A 87 3.89 0.82 14.74
C LEU A 87 3.27 0.61 16.11
#